data_AF-A0A7C3GI29-F1
#
_entry.id   AF-A0A7C3GI29-F1
#
_cell.length_a   1.000
_cell.length_b   1.000
_cell.length_c   1.000
_cell.angle_alpha   90.00
_cell.angle_beta   90.00
_cell.angle_gamma   90.00
#
_symmetry.space_group_name_H-M   'P 1'
#
loop_
_entity.id
_entity.type
_entity.pdbx_description
1 polymer ?
#
loop_
_entity_poly.entity_id
_entity_poly.type
_entity_poly.pdbx_seq_one_letter_code
_entity_poly.pdbx_strand_id
1 'polypeptide(L)'
;MDFKKLLKEIPQGTHIEAPIFDMYIMPYGFLTPDPIEHALFFYYVNARKVYEDFVLDTPIIMEDEADIEYDFRSMFISTAALYDVSPEAMTKAWSVIDRQALALNLPLLPNEYQYRFTESPTVLIQ
;
A
#
# COMPACT_ATOMS: atom_id res chain seq x y z
N MET A 1 5.76 18.31 17.11
CA MET A 1 5.04 17.09 17.53
C MET A 1 6.06 16.13 18.15
N ASP A 2 5.94 15.82 19.43
CA ASP A 2 6.92 15.01 20.17
C ASP A 2 6.56 13.51 20.07
N PHE A 3 7.26 12.78 19.19
CA PHE A 3 7.05 11.35 18.98
C PHE A 3 7.22 10.51 20.25
N LYS A 4 8.00 10.96 21.23
CA LYS A 4 8.17 10.26 22.52
C LYS A 4 6.95 10.38 23.42
N LYS A 5 6.12 11.41 23.22
CA LYS A 5 4.87 11.59 23.96
C LYS A 5 3.77 10.69 23.41
N LEU A 6 3.67 10.56 22.09
CA LEU A 6 2.71 9.67 21.42
C LEU A 6 2.93 8.19 21.77
N LEU A 7 4.19 7.73 21.79
CA LEU A 7 4.52 6.35 22.17
C LEU A 7 4.18 5.99 23.62
N LYS A 8 4.03 6.98 24.51
CA LYS A 8 3.62 6.77 25.92
C LYS A 8 2.11 6.73 26.11
N GLU A 9 1.35 7.28 25.16
CA GLU A 9 -0.12 7.35 25.20
C GLU A 9 -0.79 6.16 24.50
N ILE A 10 -0.04 5.41 23.68
CA ILE A 10 -0.49 4.12 23.13
C ILE A 10 -0.44 3.09 24.28
N PRO A 11 -1.55 2.45 24.66
CA PRO A 11 -1.55 1.40 25.67
C PRO A 11 -0.53 0.33 25.28
N GLN A 12 0.49 0.13 26.10
CA GLN A 12 1.47 -0.94 25.92
C GLN A 12 0.69 -2.27 25.91
N GLY A 13 0.67 -2.94 24.75
CA GLY A 13 -0.14 -4.15 24.52
C GLY A 13 -1.31 -3.97 23.56
N THR A 14 -1.47 -2.81 22.91
CA THR A 14 -2.39 -2.69 21.77
C THR A 14 -1.79 -3.46 20.58
N HIS A 15 -2.21 -4.71 20.43
CA HIS A 15 -1.96 -5.45 19.19
C HIS A 15 -2.83 -4.82 18.10
N ILE A 16 -2.18 -4.12 17.16
CA ILE A 16 -2.84 -3.70 15.93
C ILE A 16 -2.87 -4.95 15.05
N GLU A 17 -4.03 -5.58 14.95
CA GLU A 17 -4.21 -6.70 14.02
C GLU A 17 -4.30 -6.15 12.60
N ALA A 18 -3.33 -6.51 11.76
CA ALA A 18 -3.35 -6.18 10.35
C ALA A 18 -4.46 -7.00 9.67
N PRO A 19 -5.30 -6.40 8.82
CA PRO A 19 -6.44 -7.11 8.24
C PRO A 19 -5.97 -8.22 7.29
N ILE A 20 -6.46 -9.44 7.50
CA ILE A 20 -6.29 -10.53 6.54
C ILE A 20 -7.55 -10.62 5.69
N PHE A 21 -7.35 -10.75 4.39
CA PHE A 21 -8.43 -10.79 3.41
C PHE A 21 -8.83 -12.24 3.09
N ASP A 22 -9.25 -12.99 4.11
CA ASP A 22 -9.54 -14.43 4.01
C ASP A 22 -10.52 -14.79 2.88
N MET A 23 -11.48 -13.90 2.62
CA MET A 23 -12.47 -14.07 1.55
C MET A 23 -11.89 -14.07 0.13
N TYR A 24 -10.65 -13.60 -0.04
CA TYR A 24 -9.94 -13.56 -1.32
C TYR A 24 -8.80 -14.58 -1.39
N ILE A 25 -8.65 -15.43 -0.37
CA ILE A 25 -7.70 -16.53 -0.41
C ILE A 25 -8.24 -17.65 -1.32
N MET A 26 -7.35 -18.35 -2.05
CA MET A 26 -7.72 -19.52 -2.84
C MET A 26 -8.56 -20.52 -2.02
N PRO A 27 -9.64 -21.10 -2.61
CA PRO A 27 -10.02 -21.04 -4.03
C PRO A 27 -10.94 -19.87 -4.41
N TYR A 28 -11.27 -18.96 -3.49
CA TYR A 28 -12.26 -17.89 -3.71
C TYR A 28 -11.67 -16.61 -4.30
N GLY A 29 -10.35 -16.49 -4.29
CA GLY A 29 -9.60 -15.48 -5.03
C GLY A 29 -8.21 -15.99 -5.40
N PHE A 30 -7.31 -15.04 -5.65
CA PHE A 30 -5.93 -15.28 -6.06
C PHE A 30 -4.93 -15.08 -4.93
N LEU A 31 -5.35 -14.55 -3.77
CA LEU A 31 -4.47 -14.40 -2.62
C LEU A 31 -4.14 -15.77 -2.02
N THR A 32 -3.00 -15.85 -1.37
CA THR A 32 -2.57 -16.93 -0.49
C THR A 32 -2.52 -16.42 0.96
N PRO A 33 -2.34 -17.29 1.96
CA PRO A 33 -2.11 -16.86 3.34
C PRO A 33 -0.81 -16.07 3.57
N ASP A 34 -0.05 -15.74 2.52
CA ASP A 34 1.20 -14.97 2.63
C ASP A 34 0.90 -13.52 3.06
N PRO A 35 1.42 -13.06 4.22
CA PRO A 35 1.20 -11.69 4.69
C PRO A 35 1.69 -10.64 3.70
N ILE A 36 2.66 -10.95 2.83
CA ILE A 36 3.16 -10.04 1.79
C ILE A 36 2.05 -9.68 0.80
N GLU A 37 1.25 -10.66 0.40
CA GLU A 37 0.14 -10.45 -0.53
C GLU A 37 -0.97 -9.64 0.12
N HIS A 38 -1.31 -9.93 1.38
CA HIS A 38 -2.31 -9.18 2.13
C HIS A 38 -1.88 -7.73 2.39
N ALA A 39 -0.61 -7.51 2.73
CA ALA A 39 -0.04 -6.18 2.88
C ALA A 39 -0.15 -5.39 1.57
N LEU A 40 0.23 -6.00 0.44
CA LEU A 40 0.17 -5.31 -0.85
C LEU A 40 -1.26 -5.06 -1.30
N PHE A 41 -2.18 -5.99 -1.06
CA PHE A 41 -3.59 -5.80 -1.36
C PHE A 41 -4.20 -4.67 -0.52
N PHE A 42 -3.85 -4.59 0.78
CA PHE A 42 -4.26 -3.48 1.64
C PHE A 42 -3.76 -2.14 1.12
N TYR A 43 -2.48 -2.05 0.77
CA TYR A 43 -1.92 -0.85 0.14
C TYR A 43 -2.68 -0.51 -1.14
N TYR A 44 -2.91 -1.49 -2.02
CA TYR A 44 -3.58 -1.29 -3.31
C TYR A 44 -4.99 -0.70 -3.14
N VAL A 45 -5.82 -1.26 -2.26
CA VAL A 45 -7.20 -0.77 -2.05
C VAL A 45 -7.20 0.66 -1.52
N ASN A 46 -6.33 0.97 -0.56
CA ASN A 46 -6.23 2.33 -0.01
C ASN A 46 -5.64 3.31 -1.04
N ALA A 47 -4.63 2.89 -1.80
CA ALA A 47 -4.03 3.69 -2.86
C ALA A 47 -5.03 4.01 -3.98
N ARG A 48 -5.84 3.03 -4.40
CA ARG A 48 -6.89 3.24 -5.39
C ARG A 48 -7.92 4.25 -4.91
N LYS A 49 -8.38 4.12 -3.67
CA LYS A 49 -9.33 5.06 -3.08
C LYS A 49 -8.77 6.49 -3.07
N VAL A 50 -7.54 6.67 -2.58
CA VAL A 50 -6.88 8.00 -2.56
C VAL A 50 -6.69 8.55 -3.98
N TYR A 51 -6.31 7.71 -4.93
CA TYR A 51 -6.17 8.11 -6.32
C TYR A 51 -7.50 8.57 -6.94
N GLU A 52 -8.58 7.86 -6.67
CA GLU A 52 -9.92 8.22 -7.15
C GLU A 52 -10.41 9.52 -6.50
N ASP A 53 -10.32 9.64 -5.18
CA ASP A 53 -10.86 10.76 -4.40
C ASP A 53 -10.09 12.08 -4.63
N PHE A 54 -8.79 12.02 -4.90
CA PHE A 54 -7.94 13.23 -4.91
C PHE A 54 -7.21 13.49 -6.22
N VAL A 55 -7.00 12.47 -7.06
CA VAL A 55 -6.28 12.61 -8.33
C VAL A 55 -7.22 12.64 -9.52
N LEU A 56 -8.24 11.78 -9.54
CA LEU A 56 -9.24 11.77 -10.62
C LEU A 56 -10.38 12.76 -10.36
N ASP A 57 -10.87 12.82 -9.12
CA ASP A 57 -11.95 13.73 -8.71
C ASP A 57 -11.38 14.88 -7.86
N THR A 58 -10.31 15.54 -8.34
CA THR A 58 -9.63 16.58 -7.57
C THR A 58 -10.65 17.63 -7.09
N PRO A 59 -10.86 17.75 -5.76
CA PRO A 59 -11.84 18.67 -5.23
C PRO A 59 -11.46 20.11 -5.60
N ILE A 60 -12.45 20.96 -5.83
CA ILE A 60 -12.21 22.37 -6.12
C ILE A 60 -11.62 23.01 -4.86
N ILE A 61 -10.33 23.37 -4.92
CA ILE A 61 -9.60 24.02 -3.83
C ILE A 61 -9.82 25.53 -3.94
N MET A 62 -10.23 26.17 -2.84
CA MET A 62 -10.43 27.62 -2.75
C MET A 62 -9.06 28.33 -2.68
N GLU A 63 -8.96 29.59 -3.12
CA GLU A 63 -7.70 30.34 -3.31
C GLU A 63 -6.74 30.43 -2.09
N ASP A 64 -7.17 30.03 -0.88
CA ASP A 64 -6.37 30.06 0.36
C ASP A 64 -6.16 28.67 1.00
N GLU A 65 -6.62 27.59 0.36
CA GLU A 65 -6.44 26.23 0.86
C GLU A 65 -5.20 25.58 0.23
N ALA A 66 -4.39 24.91 1.07
CA ALA A 66 -3.23 24.17 0.58
C ALA A 66 -3.68 22.97 -0.26
N ASP A 67 -2.97 22.70 -1.36
CA ASP A 67 -3.17 21.50 -2.15
C ASP A 67 -3.05 20.25 -1.27
N ILE A 68 -3.94 19.27 -1.49
CA ILE A 68 -3.89 18.00 -0.77
C ILE A 68 -2.68 17.21 -1.26
N GLU A 69 -1.62 17.21 -0.44
CA GLU A 69 -0.44 16.37 -0.68
C GLU A 69 -0.72 14.92 -0.24
N TYR A 70 -0.61 13.99 -1.19
CA TYR A 70 -0.69 12.56 -0.91
C TYR A 70 0.68 11.89 -1.09
N ASP A 71 1.10 11.12 -0.08
CA ASP A 71 2.37 10.38 -0.10
C ASP A 71 2.13 8.87 -0.17
N PHE A 72 1.93 8.38 -1.40
CA PHE A 72 1.79 6.96 -1.68
C PHE A 72 3.00 6.14 -1.20
N ARG A 73 4.21 6.74 -1.16
CA ARG A 73 5.43 6.04 -0.77
C ARG A 73 5.45 5.78 0.73
N SER A 74 5.13 6.81 1.51
CA SER A 74 4.97 6.65 2.96
C SER A 74 3.87 5.65 3.29
N MET A 75 2.73 5.70 2.58
CA MET A 75 1.67 4.71 2.76
C MET A 75 2.13 3.28 2.45
N PHE A 76 2.90 3.07 1.38
CA PHE A 76 3.47 1.77 1.03
C PHE A 76 4.40 1.25 2.13
N ILE A 77 5.34 2.08 2.60
CA ILE A 77 6.29 1.71 3.65
C ILE A 77 5.60 1.46 4.99
N SER A 78 4.62 2.30 5.37
CA SER A 78 3.84 2.11 6.58
C SER A 78 2.98 0.85 6.53
N THR A 79 2.46 0.48 5.35
CA THR A 79 1.73 -0.78 5.18
C THR A 79 2.66 -1.98 5.37
N ALA A 80 3.88 -1.94 4.82
CA ALA A 80 4.87 -2.98 5.05
C ALA A 80 5.16 -3.17 6.54
N ALA A 81 5.36 -2.05 7.26
CA ALA A 81 5.60 -2.06 8.70
C ALA A 81 4.40 -2.58 9.52
N LEU A 82 3.17 -2.27 9.11
CA LEU A 82 1.96 -2.76 9.76
C LEU A 82 1.84 -4.30 9.71
N TYR A 83 2.26 -4.90 8.61
CA TYR A 83 2.21 -6.35 8.40
C TYR A 83 3.51 -7.08 8.78
N ASP A 84 4.50 -6.36 9.32
CA ASP A 84 5.83 -6.89 9.65
C ASP A 84 6.52 -7.59 8.45
N VAL A 85 6.38 -7.01 7.25
CA VAL A 85 7.00 -7.49 6.00
C VAL A 85 7.96 -6.47 5.43
N SER A 86 8.90 -6.90 4.59
CA SER A 86 9.79 -5.95 3.90
C SER A 86 9.09 -5.29 2.70
N PRO A 87 9.26 -3.96 2.51
CA PRO A 87 8.77 -3.26 1.32
C PRO A 87 9.24 -3.92 0.01
N GLU A 88 10.48 -4.40 -0.03
CA GLU A 88 11.06 -5.07 -1.19
C GLU A 88 10.35 -6.40 -1.50
N ALA A 89 9.99 -7.18 -0.49
CA ALA A 89 9.25 -8.42 -0.68
C ALA A 89 7.84 -8.15 -1.20
N MET A 90 7.15 -7.11 -0.69
CA MET A 90 5.85 -6.67 -1.19
C MET A 90 5.86 -6.43 -2.70
N THR A 91 6.90 -5.79 -3.25
CA THR A 91 6.95 -5.50 -4.70
C THR A 91 6.89 -6.74 -5.61
N LYS A 92 7.20 -7.93 -5.08
CA LYS A 92 7.16 -9.19 -5.84
C LYS A 92 5.73 -9.70 -6.05
N ALA A 93 4.77 -9.24 -5.23
CA ALA A 93 3.39 -9.71 -5.25
C ALA A 93 2.47 -8.95 -6.22
N TRP A 94 2.94 -7.91 -6.93
CA TRP A 94 2.11 -7.10 -7.84
C TRP A 94 1.32 -7.92 -8.85
N SER A 95 1.91 -8.97 -9.43
CA SER A 95 1.23 -9.83 -10.39
C SER A 95 0.03 -10.59 -9.81
N VAL A 96 0.04 -10.91 -8.51
CA VAL A 96 -1.08 -11.53 -7.81
C VAL A 96 -2.17 -10.48 -7.58
N ILE A 97 -1.78 -9.29 -7.15
CA ILE A 97 -2.71 -8.18 -6.86
C ILE A 97 -3.43 -7.71 -8.12
N ASP A 98 -2.74 -7.57 -9.25
CA ASP A 98 -3.37 -7.20 -10.52
C ASP A 98 -4.41 -8.25 -10.95
N ARG A 99 -4.12 -9.55 -10.77
CA ARG A 99 -5.10 -10.62 -11.05
C ARG A 99 -6.30 -10.54 -10.12
N GLN A 100 -6.07 -10.34 -8.82
CA GLN A 100 -7.14 -10.21 -7.84
C GLN A 100 -8.02 -8.99 -8.15
N ALA A 101 -7.42 -7.85 -8.50
CA ALA A 101 -8.14 -6.65 -8.89
C ALA A 101 -9.02 -6.88 -10.12
N LEU A 102 -8.45 -7.47 -11.18
CA LEU A 102 -9.19 -7.80 -12.40
C LEU A 102 -10.35 -8.76 -12.13
N ALA A 103 -10.15 -9.76 -11.26
CA ALA A 103 -11.20 -10.71 -10.89
C ALA A 103 -12.35 -10.05 -10.12
N LEU A 104 -12.05 -9.00 -9.34
CA LEU A 104 -13.02 -8.18 -8.64
C LEU A 104 -13.61 -7.05 -9.49
N ASN A 105 -13.21 -6.93 -10.76
CA ASN A 105 -13.53 -5.80 -11.66
C ASN A 105 -13.13 -4.43 -11.06
N LEU A 106 -12.02 -4.39 -10.32
CA LEU A 106 -11.46 -3.15 -9.78
C LEU A 106 -10.51 -2.49 -10.80
N PRO A 107 -10.46 -1.15 -10.89
CA PRO A 107 -9.53 -0.45 -11.76
C PRO A 107 -8.08 -0.65 -11.30
N LEU A 108 -7.17 -0.94 -12.24
CA LEU A 108 -5.75 -1.11 -11.91
C LEU A 108 -5.11 0.20 -11.43
N LEU A 109 -4.17 0.08 -10.48
CA LEU A 109 -3.38 1.21 -10.01
C LEU A 109 -2.35 1.58 -11.10
N PRO A 110 -2.20 2.87 -11.47
CA PRO A 110 -1.19 3.30 -12.42
C PRO A 110 0.21 2.83 -12.01
N ASN A 111 1.05 2.52 -13.00
CA ASN A 111 2.36 1.90 -12.78
C ASN A 111 3.29 2.75 -11.91
N GLU A 112 3.17 4.07 -11.97
CA GLU A 112 3.94 5.02 -11.17
C GLU A 112 3.69 4.91 -9.66
N TYR A 113 2.52 4.40 -9.26
CA TYR A 113 2.18 4.15 -7.85
C TYR A 113 2.32 2.67 -7.47
N GLN A 114 2.72 1.82 -8.42
CA GLN A 114 3.18 0.46 -8.17
C GLN A 114 4.67 0.47 -7.87
N TYR A 115 5.05 0.69 -6.60
CA TYR A 115 6.46 0.73 -6.21
C TYR A 115 7.17 -0.58 -6.59
N ARG A 116 8.32 -0.44 -7.26
CA ARG A 116 9.22 -1.52 -7.65
C ARG A 116 10.63 -1.12 -7.23
N PHE A 117 11.29 -1.97 -6.45
CA PHE A 117 12.73 -1.82 -6.21
C PHE A 117 13.44 -2.49 -7.39
N THR A 118 13.72 -1.73 -8.43
CA THR A 118 14.67 -2.20 -9.44
C THR A 118 16.04 -2.26 -8.78
N GLU A 119 16.65 -3.44 -8.73
CA GLU A 119 18.09 -3.53 -8.53
C GLU A 119 18.73 -2.68 -9.64
N SER A 120 19.38 -1.57 -9.26
CA SER A 120 20.16 -0.80 -10.22
C SER A 120 21.14 -1.78 -10.89
N PRO A 121 21.21 -1.84 -12.24
CA PRO A 121 22.22 -2.66 -12.86
C PRO A 121 23.58 -2.15 -12.39
N THR A 122 24.35 -3.00 -11.72
CA THR A 122 25.75 -2.73 -11.43
C THR A 122 26.43 -2.46 -12.77
N VAL A 123 26.69 -1.19 -13.07
CA VAL A 123 27.55 -0.82 -14.18
C VAL A 123 28.94 -1.31 -13.80
N LEU A 124 29.31 -2.50 -14.29
CA LEU A 124 30.69 -2.92 -14.32
C LEU A 124 31.41 -1.95 -15.27
N ILE A 125 32.01 -0.92 -14.70
CA ILE A 125 33.01 -0.12 -15.40
C ILE A 125 34.20 -1.06 -15.60
N GLN A 126 34.33 -1.58 -16.83
CA GLN A 126 35.52 -2.28 -17.30
C GLN A 126 36.65 -1.29 -17.58
#